data_AF-A0A846C2K6-F1
#
_entry.id   AF-A0A846C2K6-F1
#
_cell.length_a   1.000
_cell.length_b   1.000
_cell.length_c   1.000
_cell.angle_alpha   90.00
_cell.angle_beta   90.00
_cell.angle_gamma   90.00
#
_symmetry.space_group_name_H-M   'P 1'
#
loop_
_entity.id
_entity.type
_entity.pdbx_description
1 polymer ?
#
loop_
_entity_poly.entity_id
_entity_poly.type
_entity_poly.pdbx_seq_one_letter_code
_entity_poly.pdbx_strand_id
1 'polypeptide(L)'
;GNRSDFDLDGYAILLGENDKLKNYKEDVIYYGHLESKDKTVIHSGDNLTGEGGGDDEQIILKLNSIPEKYQKIILAVSIYQAKERKQQFGMVENAFVRAVDNKGVEIAKYTLSGNGTYQGKISMLMGAVYRDNTLWNFNALGDPKDSDMHGVVGSFMK
;
A
#
# COMPACT_ATOMS: atom_id res chain seq x y z
N GLY A 1 25.70 -15.42 -2.71
CA GLY A 1 24.94 -15.81 -3.92
C GLY A 1 23.84 -14.80 -4.08
N ASN A 2 23.80 -14.09 -5.21
CA ASN A 2 22.90 -12.97 -5.47
C ASN A 2 21.43 -13.37 -5.26
N ARG A 3 20.89 -13.13 -4.06
CA ARG A 3 19.47 -12.85 -3.92
C ARG A 3 19.30 -11.51 -4.65
N SER A 4 18.52 -11.50 -5.72
CA SER A 4 17.99 -10.24 -6.22
C SER A 4 17.10 -9.71 -5.10
N ASP A 5 17.55 -8.71 -4.36
CA ASP A 5 16.78 -8.18 -3.24
C ASP A 5 15.38 -7.78 -3.77
N PHE A 6 14.35 -8.26 -3.08
CA PHE A 6 12.98 -7.92 -3.40
C PHE A 6 12.68 -6.60 -2.73
N ASP A 7 12.42 -5.61 -3.56
CA ASP A 7 12.16 -4.25 -3.16
C ASP A 7 10.65 -4.05 -3.19
N LEU A 8 10.03 -3.89 -2.01
CA LEU A 8 8.59 -3.83 -1.83
C LEU A 8 8.19 -2.40 -1.48
N ASP A 9 7.49 -1.74 -2.39
CA ASP A 9 7.02 -0.38 -2.22
C ASP A 9 5.60 -0.35 -1.67
N GLY A 10 5.42 0.20 -0.47
CA GLY A 10 4.14 0.60 0.07
C GLY A 10 3.58 1.85 -0.61
N TYR A 11 2.26 1.92 -0.81
CA TYR A 11 1.60 3.15 -1.27
C TYR A 11 0.15 3.25 -0.83
N ALA A 12 -0.32 4.49 -0.75
CA ALA A 12 -1.70 4.85 -0.44
C ALA A 12 -2.34 5.63 -1.59
N ILE A 13 -3.59 5.30 -1.90
CA ILE A 13 -4.41 5.99 -2.91
C ILE A 13 -5.59 6.65 -2.19
N LEU A 14 -5.63 7.98 -2.19
CA LEU A 14 -6.70 8.76 -1.59
C LEU A 14 -7.82 8.93 -2.62
N LEU A 15 -8.98 8.38 -2.30
CA LEU A 15 -10.15 8.35 -3.16
C LEU A 15 -11.23 9.29 -2.62
N GLY A 16 -11.81 10.06 -3.54
CA GLY A 16 -12.96 10.92 -3.24
C GLY A 16 -14.28 10.25 -3.57
N GLU A 17 -15.25 11.04 -4.03
CA GLU A 17 -16.56 10.55 -4.44
C GLU A 17 -16.48 9.42 -5.47
N ASN A 18 -17.41 8.46 -5.34
CA ASN A 18 -17.53 7.27 -6.19
C ASN A 18 -16.27 6.40 -6.23
N ASP A 19 -15.46 6.42 -5.16
CA ASP A 19 -14.19 5.69 -5.05
C ASP A 19 -13.20 6.02 -6.18
N LYS A 20 -13.20 7.27 -6.65
CA LYS A 20 -12.33 7.71 -7.74
C LYS A 20 -11.14 8.52 -7.23
N LEU A 21 -10.00 8.26 -7.85
CA LEU A 21 -8.81 9.08 -7.77
C LEU A 21 -9.01 10.33 -8.63
N LYS A 22 -8.79 11.52 -8.06
CA LYS A 22 -8.98 12.79 -8.77
C LYS A 22 -7.68 13.33 -9.33
N ASN A 23 -6.60 13.30 -8.56
CA ASN A 23 -5.31 13.82 -8.98
C ASN A 23 -4.17 12.88 -8.59
N TYR A 24 -3.60 12.16 -9.56
CA TYR A 24 -2.46 11.27 -9.33
C TYR A 24 -1.32 11.91 -8.51
N LYS A 25 -0.97 13.16 -8.85
CA LYS A 25 0.20 13.82 -8.27
C LYS A 25 -0.01 14.26 -6.82
N GLU A 26 -1.26 14.45 -6.41
CA GLU A 26 -1.59 14.95 -5.07
C GLU A 26 -2.14 13.84 -4.16
N ASP A 27 -2.84 12.87 -4.75
CA ASP A 27 -3.68 11.91 -4.03
C ASP A 27 -3.07 10.50 -3.97
N VAL A 28 -1.84 10.32 -4.46
CA VAL A 28 -1.10 9.06 -4.36
C VAL A 28 0.15 9.29 -3.54
N ILE A 29 0.27 8.59 -2.41
CA ILE A 29 1.38 8.73 -1.46
C ILE A 29 2.22 7.46 -1.53
N TYR A 30 3.50 7.63 -1.85
CA TYR A 30 4.46 6.55 -2.13
C TYR A 30 5.88 7.09 -1.96
N TYR A 31 6.92 6.28 -2.16
CA TYR A 31 8.32 6.69 -2.01
C TYR A 31 8.71 7.97 -2.77
N GLY A 32 8.10 8.25 -3.93
CA GLY A 32 8.34 9.45 -4.74
C GLY A 32 7.50 10.67 -4.34
N HIS A 33 6.52 10.50 -3.46
CA HIS A 33 5.64 11.55 -2.94
C HIS A 33 5.23 11.19 -1.51
N LEU A 34 6.08 11.59 -0.55
CA LEU A 34 6.07 11.07 0.82
C LEU A 34 4.95 11.61 1.70
N GLU A 35 4.26 12.66 1.29
CA GLU A 35 3.36 13.41 2.16
C GLU A 35 2.21 13.98 1.35
N SER A 36 0.97 13.75 1.80
CA SER A 36 -0.18 14.47 1.24
C SER A 36 -0.07 15.96 1.55
N LYS A 37 -0.62 16.82 0.69
CA LYS A 37 -0.56 18.29 0.85
C LYS A 37 -1.08 18.79 2.21
N ASP A 38 -2.04 18.09 2.78
CA ASP A 38 -2.65 18.38 4.09
C ASP A 38 -1.91 17.73 5.28
N LYS A 39 -0.84 16.96 5.01
CA LYS A 39 0.01 16.28 6.00
C LYS A 39 -0.72 15.23 6.83
N THR A 40 -1.74 14.62 6.26
CA THR A 40 -2.60 13.63 6.90
C THR A 40 -2.29 12.19 6.50
N VAL A 41 -1.63 11.99 5.36
CA VAL A 41 -1.12 10.69 4.90
C VAL A 41 0.38 10.84 4.65
N ILE A 42 1.19 10.04 5.33
CA ILE A 42 2.66 10.20 5.36
C ILE A 42 3.31 8.84 5.15
N HIS A 43 4.20 8.74 4.15
CA HIS A 43 5.11 7.62 3.94
C HIS A 43 6.40 7.84 4.71
N SER A 44 6.96 6.80 5.31
CA SER A 44 8.23 6.87 6.07
C SER A 44 9.48 7.08 5.22
N GLY A 45 9.35 7.12 3.89
CA GLY A 45 10.44 6.85 2.96
C GLY A 45 10.58 5.36 2.63
N ASP A 46 11.38 5.09 1.61
CA ASP A 46 11.64 3.77 1.06
C ASP A 46 12.84 3.11 1.76
N ASN A 47 12.69 1.82 2.09
CA ASN A 47 13.74 0.99 2.65
C ASN A 47 14.22 -0.06 1.64
N LEU A 48 15.06 0.41 0.72
CA LEU A 48 15.68 -0.34 -0.38
C LEU A 48 16.42 -1.63 0.02
N THR A 49 16.78 -1.81 1.29
CA THR A 49 17.60 -2.95 1.73
C THR A 49 16.83 -3.99 2.54
N GLY A 50 15.66 -3.63 3.09
CA GLY A 50 14.97 -4.46 4.09
C GLY A 50 15.83 -4.78 5.32
N GLU A 51 16.92 -4.04 5.55
CA GLU A 51 17.78 -4.23 6.72
C GLU A 51 17.19 -3.47 7.92
N GLY A 52 16.73 -4.22 8.92
CA GLY A 52 16.17 -3.64 10.14
C GLY A 52 15.37 -4.68 10.93
N GLY A 53 15.08 -4.36 12.19
CA GLY A 53 14.07 -5.10 12.96
C GLY A 53 12.77 -4.30 12.98
N GLY A 54 11.68 -4.89 12.48
CA GLY A 54 10.37 -4.23 12.48
C GLY A 54 9.73 -4.19 11.09
N ASP A 55 8.89 -3.19 10.85
CA ASP A 55 8.32 -2.93 9.52
C ASP A 55 9.29 -2.05 8.73
N ASP A 56 9.69 -2.49 7.54
CA ASP A 56 10.67 -1.81 6.69
C ASP A 56 10.16 -0.46 6.17
N GLU A 57 8.86 -0.38 5.88
CA GLU A 57 8.17 0.82 5.43
C GLU A 57 6.86 1.02 6.19
N GLN A 58 6.46 2.29 6.38
CA GLN A 58 5.25 2.65 7.09
C GLN A 58 4.49 3.77 6.38
N ILE A 59 3.16 3.63 6.36
CA ILE A 59 2.25 4.69 5.95
C ILE A 59 1.37 5.09 7.15
N ILE A 60 1.51 6.33 7.58
CA ILE A 60 0.81 6.89 8.74
C ILE A 60 -0.42 7.66 8.24
N LEU A 61 -1.58 7.32 8.80
CA LEU A 61 -2.87 7.97 8.50
C LEU A 61 -3.39 8.75 9.72
N LYS A 62 -3.46 10.07 9.63
CA LYS A 62 -4.09 10.95 10.62
C LYS A 62 -5.60 11.06 10.34
N LEU A 63 -6.31 9.95 10.54
CA LEU A 63 -7.70 9.76 10.11
C LEU A 63 -8.65 10.91 10.46
N ASN A 64 -8.57 11.45 11.68
CA ASN A 64 -9.43 12.56 12.13
C ASN A 64 -9.15 13.90 11.46
N SER A 65 -8.03 14.04 10.75
CA SER A 65 -7.62 15.27 10.07
C SER A 65 -7.76 15.19 8.55
N ILE A 66 -8.05 14.00 8.01
CA ILE A 66 -8.19 13.78 6.56
C ILE A 66 -9.37 14.62 6.03
N PRO A 67 -9.15 15.46 4.99
CA PRO A 67 -10.21 16.27 4.41
C PRO A 67 -11.43 15.45 3.98
N GLU A 68 -12.62 16.03 4.13
CA GLU A 68 -13.90 15.39 3.77
C GLU A 68 -14.00 15.05 2.28
N LYS A 69 -13.19 15.66 1.41
CA LYS A 69 -13.14 15.25 0.00
C LYS A 69 -12.65 13.81 -0.19
N TYR A 70 -11.95 13.23 0.79
CA TYR A 70 -11.47 11.85 0.75
C TYR A 70 -12.32 10.96 1.65
N GLN A 71 -12.95 9.98 1.03
CA GLN A 71 -13.90 9.06 1.67
C GLN A 71 -13.33 7.65 1.84
N LYS A 72 -12.30 7.32 1.05
CA LYS A 72 -11.64 6.02 1.08
C LYS A 72 -10.16 6.16 0.78
N ILE A 73 -9.34 5.36 1.45
CA ILE A 73 -7.92 5.21 1.20
C ILE A 73 -7.64 3.74 0.94
N ILE A 74 -7.06 3.43 -0.21
CA ILE A 74 -6.58 2.09 -0.52
C ILE A 74 -5.11 2.03 -0.13
N LEU A 75 -4.76 1.02 0.66
CA LEU A 75 -3.39 0.67 1.02
C LEU A 75 -2.96 -0.51 0.16
N ALA A 76 -1.83 -0.39 -0.51
CA ALA A 76 -1.33 -1.39 -1.43
C ALA A 76 0.20 -1.50 -1.35
N VAL A 77 0.72 -2.61 -1.87
CA VAL A 77 2.16 -2.86 -2.00
C VAL A 77 2.46 -3.40 -3.38
N SER A 78 3.57 -2.98 -3.99
CA SER A 78 4.07 -3.47 -5.28
C SER A 78 5.51 -3.93 -5.16
N ILE A 79 5.94 -4.85 -6.02
CA ILE A 79 7.37 -5.12 -6.20
C ILE A 79 7.93 -4.05 -7.16
N TYR A 80 8.97 -3.32 -6.74
CA TYR A 80 9.62 -2.32 -7.57
C TYR A 80 10.22 -2.95 -8.83
N GLN A 81 9.88 -2.40 -10.01
CA GLN A 81 10.34 -2.89 -11.31
C GLN A 81 10.14 -4.40 -11.53
N ALA A 82 9.05 -4.96 -10.98
CA ALA A 82 8.80 -6.40 -10.98
C ALA A 82 8.91 -7.05 -12.37
N LYS A 83 8.42 -6.36 -13.40
CA LYS A 83 8.40 -6.88 -14.78
C LYS A 83 9.80 -6.94 -15.36
N GLU A 84 10.58 -5.86 -15.19
CA GLU A 84 11.96 -5.74 -15.67
C GLU A 84 12.88 -6.73 -14.94
N ARG A 85 12.66 -6.88 -13.62
CA ARG A 85 13.42 -7.78 -12.73
C ARG A 85 12.91 -9.22 -12.76
N LYS A 86 11.80 -9.50 -13.46
CA LYS A 86 11.11 -10.80 -13.51
C LYS A 86 10.78 -11.36 -12.11
N GLN A 87 10.40 -10.46 -11.21
CA GLN A 87 10.04 -10.74 -9.83
C GLN A 87 8.51 -10.79 -9.68
N GLN A 88 8.04 -11.58 -8.71
CA GLN A 88 6.62 -11.75 -8.38
C GLN A 88 6.49 -12.18 -6.92
N PHE A 89 5.34 -11.95 -6.30
CA PHE A 89 5.14 -12.25 -4.87
C PHE A 89 5.33 -13.72 -4.53
N GLY A 90 5.03 -14.63 -5.47
CA GLY A 90 5.32 -16.06 -5.28
C GLY A 90 6.81 -16.41 -5.07
N MET A 91 7.74 -15.48 -5.32
CA MET A 91 9.18 -15.65 -5.09
C MET A 91 9.67 -14.96 -3.81
N VAL A 92 8.83 -14.16 -3.14
CA VAL A 92 9.20 -13.39 -1.96
C VAL A 92 9.09 -14.27 -0.72
N GLU A 93 10.14 -14.30 0.10
CA GLU A 93 10.18 -15.01 1.37
C GLU A 93 10.03 -14.02 2.53
N ASN A 94 9.33 -14.42 3.59
CA ASN A 94 9.11 -13.67 4.83
C ASN A 94 8.48 -12.27 4.70
N ALA A 95 7.86 -11.95 3.57
CA ALA A 95 7.12 -10.69 3.43
C ALA A 95 5.78 -10.75 4.15
N PHE A 96 5.48 -9.71 4.91
CA PHE A 96 4.17 -9.45 5.47
C PHE A 96 3.88 -7.94 5.43
N VAL A 97 2.60 -7.60 5.51
CA VAL A 97 2.14 -6.22 5.73
C VAL A 97 1.10 -6.28 6.84
N ARG A 98 1.08 -5.25 7.70
CA ARG A 98 0.12 -5.15 8.78
C ARG A 98 -0.45 -3.74 8.91
N ALA A 99 -1.65 -3.66 9.46
CA ALA A 99 -2.27 -2.43 9.92
C ALA A 99 -2.27 -2.43 11.45
N VAL A 100 -1.83 -1.33 12.04
CA VAL A 100 -1.77 -1.13 13.49
C VAL A 100 -2.52 0.15 13.87
N ASP A 101 -3.18 0.15 15.03
CA ASP A 101 -3.78 1.36 15.57
C ASP A 101 -2.72 2.26 16.26
N ASN A 102 -3.14 3.42 16.76
CA ASN A 102 -2.24 4.36 17.43
C ASN A 102 -1.73 3.88 18.81
N LYS A 103 -2.25 2.76 19.33
CA LYS A 103 -1.77 2.09 20.56
C LYS A 103 -0.84 0.92 20.23
N GLY A 104 -0.58 0.66 18.94
CA GLY A 104 0.24 -0.46 18.49
C GLY A 104 -0.50 -1.80 18.46
N VAL A 105 -1.84 -1.80 18.56
CA VAL A 105 -2.63 -3.02 18.43
C VAL A 105 -2.75 -3.38 16.94
N GLU A 106 -2.34 -4.60 16.59
CA GLU A 106 -2.47 -5.12 15.23
C GLU A 106 -3.95 -5.34 14.88
N ILE A 107 -4.43 -4.62 13.88
CA ILE A 107 -5.79 -4.69 13.36
C ILE A 107 -5.89 -5.82 12.32
N ALA A 108 -4.89 -5.92 11.45
CA ALA A 108 -4.82 -6.95 10.42
C ALA A 108 -3.37 -7.21 10.03
N LYS A 109 -3.08 -8.44 9.61
CA LYS A 109 -1.78 -8.84 9.06
C LYS A 109 -1.95 -9.83 7.92
N TYR A 110 -1.22 -9.59 6.84
CA TYR A 110 -1.20 -10.42 5.66
C TYR A 110 0.21 -10.94 5.42
N THR A 111 0.33 -12.25 5.24
CA THR A 111 1.60 -12.89 4.85
C THR A 111 1.61 -13.05 3.33
N LEU A 112 2.62 -12.48 2.68
CA LEU A 112 2.83 -12.49 1.23
C LEU A 112 3.66 -13.69 0.76
N SER A 113 4.10 -14.53 1.69
CA SER A 113 5.06 -15.60 1.45
C SER A 113 4.40 -16.92 1.02
N GLY A 114 5.01 -17.62 0.07
CA GLY A 114 4.95 -19.09 -0.01
C GLY A 114 3.63 -19.73 -0.48
N ASN A 115 2.70 -18.99 -1.08
CA ASN A 115 1.48 -19.59 -1.64
C ASN A 115 1.43 -19.47 -3.17
N GLY A 116 1.08 -20.57 -3.86
CA GLY A 116 0.90 -20.60 -5.32
C GLY A 116 -0.15 -19.61 -5.83
N THR A 117 -1.03 -19.11 -4.95
CA THR A 117 -1.99 -18.03 -5.20
C THR A 117 -1.37 -16.73 -5.74
N TYR A 118 -0.07 -16.49 -5.50
CA TYR A 118 0.62 -15.26 -5.90
C TYR A 118 1.49 -15.40 -7.16
N GLN A 119 1.39 -16.52 -7.88
CA GLN A 119 2.05 -16.66 -9.18
C GLN A 119 1.48 -15.65 -10.20
N GLY A 120 2.39 -14.95 -10.87
CA GLY A 120 2.10 -13.88 -11.81
C GLY A 120 1.65 -12.56 -11.18
N LYS A 121 1.67 -12.46 -9.84
CA LYS A 121 1.17 -11.28 -9.10
C LYS A 121 2.33 -10.41 -8.63
N ILE A 122 2.20 -9.11 -8.87
CA ILE A 122 3.27 -8.12 -8.65
C ILE A 122 2.82 -6.92 -7.81
N SER A 123 1.50 -6.76 -7.59
CA SER A 123 0.93 -5.81 -6.62
C SER A 123 -0.17 -6.47 -5.79
N MET A 124 -0.46 -5.95 -4.59
CA MET A 124 -1.56 -6.42 -3.75
C MET A 124 -2.28 -5.26 -3.09
N LEU A 125 -3.61 -5.21 -3.22
CA LEU A 125 -4.43 -4.33 -2.41
C LEU A 125 -4.59 -4.97 -1.04
N MET A 126 -4.05 -4.32 -0.02
CA MET A 126 -3.95 -4.85 1.33
C MET A 126 -5.23 -4.59 2.12
N GLY A 127 -5.68 -3.34 2.09
CA GLY A 127 -6.80 -2.89 2.88
C GLY A 127 -7.37 -1.59 2.37
N ALA A 128 -8.61 -1.33 2.76
CA ALA A 128 -9.29 -0.08 2.54
C ALA A 128 -9.63 0.54 3.89
N VAL A 129 -9.19 1.78 4.09
CA VAL A 129 -9.68 2.62 5.18
C VAL A 129 -10.77 3.51 4.61
N TYR A 130 -11.99 3.41 5.11
CA TYR A 130 -13.12 4.14 4.56
C TYR A 130 -13.97 4.79 5.64
N ARG A 131 -14.54 5.93 5.28
CA ARG A 131 -15.36 6.73 6.18
C ARG A 131 -16.80 6.23 6.10
N ASP A 132 -17.38 5.94 7.26
CA ASP A 132 -18.81 5.75 7.45
C ASP A 132 -19.29 6.86 8.40
N ASN A 133 -19.96 7.85 7.84
CA ASN A 133 -20.33 9.08 8.52
C ASN A 133 -19.10 9.80 9.14
N THR A 134 -18.96 9.78 10.46
CA THR A 134 -17.84 10.39 11.18
C THR A 134 -16.80 9.38 11.64
N LEU A 135 -17.02 8.08 11.41
CA LEU A 135 -16.16 7.00 11.85
C LEU A 135 -15.34 6.45 10.69
N TRP A 136 -14.12 6.04 10.99
CA TRP A 136 -13.27 5.33 10.04
C TRP A 136 -13.28 3.84 10.33
N ASN A 137 -13.49 3.06 9.28
CA ASN A 137 -13.45 1.61 9.33
C ASN A 137 -12.26 1.10 8.52
N PHE A 138 -11.69 -0.02 8.94
CA PHE A 138 -10.67 -0.74 8.19
C PHE A 138 -11.30 -2.03 7.62
N ASN A 139 -11.21 -2.21 6.31
CA ASN A 139 -11.55 -3.46 5.65
C ASN A 139 -10.30 -4.10 5.07
N ALA A 140 -10.06 -5.35 5.43
CA ALA A 140 -8.96 -6.15 4.94
C ALA A 140 -9.33 -6.69 3.54
N LEU A 141 -8.55 -6.39 2.49
CA LEU A 141 -8.88 -6.75 1.10
C LEU A 141 -8.20 -8.04 0.64
N GLY A 142 -6.86 -8.11 0.70
CA GLY A 142 -6.09 -9.27 0.22
C GLY A 142 -6.30 -9.58 -1.26
N ASP A 143 -6.29 -8.56 -2.13
CA ASP A 143 -6.61 -8.69 -3.55
C ASP A 143 -5.34 -8.54 -4.43
N PRO A 144 -4.78 -9.64 -4.96
CA PRO A 144 -3.55 -9.62 -5.72
C PRO A 144 -3.76 -9.23 -7.19
N LYS A 145 -2.84 -8.42 -7.72
CA LYS A 145 -2.86 -7.85 -9.08
C LYS A 145 -1.63 -8.27 -9.87
N ASP A 146 -1.81 -8.46 -11.17
CA ASP A 146 -0.74 -8.66 -12.16
C ASP A 146 -0.26 -7.34 -12.81
N SER A 147 -0.88 -6.22 -12.44
CA SER A 147 -0.45 -4.87 -12.81
C SER A 147 0.47 -4.27 -11.75
N ASP A 148 1.41 -3.44 -12.18
CA ASP A 148 2.27 -2.61 -11.32
C ASP A 148 1.47 -1.46 -10.66
N MET A 149 2.14 -0.66 -9.82
CA MET A 149 1.54 0.51 -9.16
C MET A 149 0.80 1.41 -10.16
N HIS A 150 1.37 1.70 -11.33
CA HIS A 150 0.71 2.56 -12.33
C HIS A 150 -0.59 1.94 -12.84
N GLY A 151 -0.60 0.65 -13.15
CA GLY A 151 -1.80 -0.06 -13.58
C GLY A 151 -2.86 -0.13 -12.48
N VAL A 152 -2.46 -0.38 -11.22
CA VAL A 152 -3.37 -0.37 -10.06
C VAL A 152 -3.99 1.01 -9.89
N VAL A 153 -3.17 2.05 -9.82
CA VAL A 153 -3.62 3.42 -9.60
C VAL A 153 -4.51 3.89 -10.76
N GLY A 154 -4.15 3.56 -12.00
CA GLY A 154 -4.96 3.86 -13.18
C GLY A 154 -6.35 3.22 -13.17
N SER A 155 -6.55 2.11 -12.45
CA SER A 155 -7.87 1.48 -12.31
C SER A 155 -8.86 2.33 -11.49
N PHE A 156 -8.37 3.22 -10.62
CA PHE A 156 -9.18 4.14 -9.81
C PHE A 156 -9.47 5.48 -10.49
N MET A 157 -8.87 5.75 -11.66
CA MET A 157 -9.13 6.97 -12.44
C MET A 157 -10.28 6.82 -13.44
N LYS A 158 -10.54 5.60 -13.89
CA LYS A 158 -11.72 5.22 -14.68
C LYS A 158 -12.89 5.11 -13.73
#